data_AF-A0A7J4IDL8-F1
#
_entry.id   AF-A0A7J4IDL8-F1
#
_cell.length_a   1.000
_cell.length_b   1.000
_cell.length_c   1.000
_cell.angle_alpha   90.00
_cell.angle_beta   90.00
_cell.angle_gamma   90.00
#
_symmetry.space_group_name_H-M   'P 1'
#
loop_
_entity.id
_entity.type
_entity.pdbx_description
1 polymer ?
#
loop_
_entity_poly.entity_id
_entity_poly.type
_entity_poly.pdbx_seq_one_letter_code
_entity_poly.pdbx_strand_id
1 'polypeptide(L)'
;CDEDWTVRDRRTGDEVYVGPVPEHLFIAAETKEEAMAIIAKLAMRPNDTSRGRSIKLSHYIDLYRNCYGRMPDDLHRFVRTRADLPVMQKDELLPLLEARGWVERPIPDPTLLPEEAFS
;
A
#
# COMPACT_ATOMS: atom_id res chain seq x y z
N CYS A 1 3.02 -5.18 15.43
CA CYS A 1 4.42 -5.25 14.93
C CYS A 1 4.38 -5.55 13.43
N ASP A 2 5.47 -5.42 12.67
CA ASP A 2 5.45 -5.79 11.23
C ASP A 2 5.10 -7.29 11.01
N GLU A 3 5.19 -8.10 12.07
CA GLU A 3 4.76 -9.50 12.14
C GLU A 3 3.28 -9.70 11.76
N ASP A 4 2.38 -8.78 12.16
CA ASP A 4 0.95 -8.86 11.84
C ASP A 4 0.67 -8.72 10.33
N TRP A 5 1.69 -8.30 9.58
CA TRP A 5 1.66 -8.03 8.14
C TRP A 5 2.51 -9.01 7.33
N THR A 6 2.91 -10.13 7.92
CA THR A 6 3.71 -11.15 7.24
C THR A 6 2.84 -12.36 6.92
N VAL A 7 2.85 -12.78 5.67
CA VAL A 7 2.06 -13.92 5.16
C VAL A 7 2.93 -14.78 4.26
N ARG A 8 2.41 -15.91 3.78
CA ARG A 8 3.16 -16.78 2.85
C ARG A 8 3.01 -16.32 1.40
N ASP A 9 4.09 -16.34 0.64
CA ASP A 9 4.04 -16.23 -0.82
C ASP A 9 3.79 -17.60 -1.45
N ARG A 10 2.75 -17.73 -2.27
CA ARG A 10 2.38 -19.02 -2.88
C ARG A 10 3.38 -19.49 -3.94
N ARG A 11 4.15 -18.58 -4.53
CA ARG A 11 5.10 -18.90 -5.61
C ARG A 11 6.43 -19.40 -5.07
N THR A 12 6.91 -18.83 -3.97
CA THR A 12 8.21 -19.20 -3.38
C THR A 12 8.08 -20.06 -2.13
N GLY A 13 6.96 -19.95 -1.42
CA GLY A 13 6.74 -20.59 -0.13
C GLY A 13 7.28 -19.79 1.07
N ASP A 14 7.97 -18.67 0.82
CA ASP A 14 8.61 -17.85 1.85
C ASP A 14 7.61 -16.94 2.58
N GLU A 15 8.02 -16.46 3.74
CA GLU A 15 7.33 -15.36 4.42
C GLU A 15 7.60 -14.03 3.71
N VAL A 16 6.53 -13.27 3.47
CA VAL A 16 6.58 -11.98 2.79
C VAL A 16 5.72 -10.95 3.50
N TYR A 17 6.27 -9.75 3.62
CA TYR A 17 5.55 -8.61 4.16
C TYR A 17 4.56 -8.05 3.12
N VAL A 18 3.30 -7.87 3.53
CA VAL A 18 2.19 -7.45 2.65
C VAL A 18 1.52 -6.13 3.05
N GLY A 19 1.90 -5.55 4.18
CA GLY A 19 1.07 -4.53 4.85
C GLY A 19 1.47 -3.07 4.66
N PRO A 20 0.69 -2.15 5.26
CA PRO A 20 -0.61 -2.38 5.88
C PRO A 20 -1.77 -2.17 4.88
N VAL A 21 -2.04 -3.12 3.98
CA VAL A 21 -3.06 -2.97 2.91
C VAL A 21 -4.00 -4.19 2.76
N PRO A 22 -5.30 -4.06 3.08
CA PRO A 22 -5.96 -2.95 3.79
C PRO A 22 -5.63 -2.93 5.29
N GLU A 23 -5.53 -1.74 5.89
CA GLU A 23 -5.23 -1.57 7.33
C GLU A 23 -6.40 -2.01 8.23
N HIS A 24 -7.63 -1.77 7.78
CA HIS A 24 -8.84 -2.07 8.53
C HIS A 24 -9.85 -2.83 7.67
N LEU A 25 -10.56 -3.78 8.28
CA LEU A 25 -11.73 -4.42 7.69
C LEU A 25 -13.01 -3.63 7.96
N PHE A 26 -13.08 -2.96 9.11
CA PHE A 26 -14.19 -2.11 9.53
C PHE A 26 -13.66 -0.95 10.37
N ILE A 27 -14.02 0.28 10.00
CA ILE A 27 -13.61 1.51 10.69
C ILE A 27 -14.71 2.56 10.53
N ALA A 28 -14.88 3.41 11.54
CA ALA A 28 -15.72 4.60 11.47
C ALA A 28 -14.87 5.81 11.08
N ALA A 29 -15.38 6.64 10.18
CA ALA A 29 -14.82 7.96 9.88
C ALA A 29 -15.70 9.03 10.51
N GLU A 30 -15.10 10.06 11.08
CA GLU A 30 -15.80 11.19 11.71
C GLU A 30 -16.35 12.17 10.65
N THR A 31 -15.66 12.30 9.52
CA THR A 31 -16.02 13.24 8.45
C THR A 31 -16.06 12.57 7.08
N LYS A 32 -16.75 13.20 6.11
CA LYS A 32 -16.78 12.71 4.72
C LYS A 32 -15.39 12.78 4.08
N GLU A 33 -14.61 13.81 4.40
CA GLU A 33 -13.24 14.01 3.92
C GLU A 33 -12.35 12.86 4.37
N GLU A 34 -12.47 12.48 5.63
CA GLU A 34 -11.78 11.32 6.18
C GLU A 34 -12.22 10.01 5.52
N ALA A 35 -13.53 9.80 5.37
CA ALA A 35 -14.06 8.63 4.69
C ALA A 35 -13.49 8.52 3.26
N MET A 36 -13.41 9.62 2.51
CA MET A 36 -12.86 9.63 1.14
C MET A 36 -11.38 9.21 1.09
N ALA A 37 -10.55 9.74 1.99
CA ALA A 37 -9.14 9.38 2.07
C ALA A 37 -8.95 7.91 2.52
N ILE A 38 -9.72 7.45 3.51
CA ILE A 38 -9.69 6.07 4.00
C ILE A 38 -10.11 5.09 2.89
N ILE A 39 -11.19 5.37 2.15
CA ILE A 39 -11.67 4.50 1.07
C ILE A 39 -10.59 4.29 0.00
N ALA A 40 -9.92 5.37 -0.41
CA ALA A 40 -8.84 5.28 -1.40
C ALA A 40 -7.67 4.43 -0.89
N LYS A 41 -7.29 4.60 0.38
CA LYS A 41 -6.26 3.82 1.04
C LYS A 41 -6.62 2.33 1.15
N LEU A 42 -7.83 2.02 1.60
CA LEU A 42 -8.31 0.64 1.82
C LEU A 42 -8.58 -0.12 0.52
N ALA A 43 -8.57 0.53 -0.64
CA ALA A 43 -8.66 -0.14 -1.94
C ALA A 43 -7.35 -0.82 -2.38
N MET A 44 -6.21 -0.49 -1.76
CA MET A 44 -4.92 -1.12 -2.08
C MET A 44 -4.88 -2.58 -1.64
N ARG A 45 -4.21 -3.42 -2.43
CA ARG A 45 -4.04 -4.86 -2.16
C ARG A 45 -2.58 -5.25 -2.33
N PRO A 46 -2.05 -6.20 -1.55
CA PRO A 46 -0.62 -6.51 -1.60
C PRO A 46 -0.13 -6.95 -2.98
N ASN A 47 -0.98 -7.63 -3.74
CA ASN A 47 -0.73 -8.16 -5.08
C ASN A 47 -1.12 -7.21 -6.24
N ASP A 48 -1.38 -5.93 -5.98
CA ASP A 48 -1.64 -4.96 -7.06
C ASP A 48 -0.51 -5.00 -8.11
N THR A 49 -0.83 -4.96 -9.40
CA THR A 49 0.21 -4.72 -10.42
C THR A 49 0.82 -3.33 -10.21
N SER A 50 2.04 -3.06 -10.70
CA SER A 50 2.65 -1.73 -10.53
C SER A 50 1.80 -0.62 -11.13
N ARG A 51 1.19 -0.86 -12.30
CA ARG A 51 0.23 0.08 -12.90
C ARG A 51 -1.00 0.29 -12.02
N GLY A 52 -1.58 -0.80 -11.49
CA GLY A 52 -2.74 -0.72 -10.61
C GLY A 52 -2.44 0.04 -9.32
N ARG A 53 -1.28 -0.22 -8.70
CA ARG A 53 -0.83 0.49 -7.52
C ARG A 53 -0.57 1.97 -7.79
N SER A 54 0.06 2.30 -8.92
CA SER A 54 0.31 3.68 -9.33
C SER A 54 -0.97 4.51 -9.44
N ILE A 55 -2.02 3.95 -10.03
CA ILE A 55 -3.34 4.59 -10.12
C ILE A 55 -3.94 4.80 -8.72
N LYS A 56 -3.92 3.76 -7.86
CA LYS A 56 -4.45 3.85 -6.50
C LYS A 56 -3.71 4.86 -5.63
N LEU A 57 -2.37 4.90 -5.73
CA LEU A 57 -1.54 5.87 -5.03
C LEU A 57 -1.82 7.30 -5.50
N SER A 58 -1.96 7.52 -6.81
CA SER A 58 -2.35 8.85 -7.33
C SER A 58 -3.67 9.29 -6.71
N HIS A 59 -4.70 8.44 -6.74
CA HIS A 59 -6.00 8.78 -6.13
C HIS A 59 -5.90 9.03 -4.63
N TYR A 60 -5.13 8.24 -3.91
CA TYR A 60 -4.93 8.44 -2.47
C TYR A 60 -4.25 9.78 -2.18
N ILE A 61 -3.16 10.10 -2.89
CA ILE A 61 -2.43 11.37 -2.76
C ILE A 61 -3.35 12.55 -3.10
N ASP A 62 -4.06 12.48 -4.21
CA ASP A 62 -4.91 13.56 -4.70
C ASP A 62 -6.08 13.83 -3.74
N LEU A 63 -6.77 12.77 -3.29
CA LEU A 63 -7.85 12.90 -2.31
C LEU A 63 -7.34 13.43 -0.97
N TYR A 64 -6.22 12.91 -0.48
CA TYR A 64 -5.66 13.36 0.79
C TYR A 64 -5.21 14.83 0.74
N ARG A 65 -4.59 15.26 -0.36
CA ARG A 65 -4.25 16.67 -0.59
C ARG A 65 -5.49 17.56 -0.68
N ASN A 66 -6.54 17.12 -1.37
CA ASN A 66 -7.77 17.91 -1.50
C ASN A 66 -8.54 18.01 -0.17
N CYS A 67 -8.53 16.95 0.65
CA CYS A 67 -9.23 16.91 1.92
C CYS A 67 -8.46 17.58 3.07
N TYR A 68 -7.12 17.48 3.08
CA TYR A 68 -6.29 17.88 4.22
C TYR A 68 -5.21 18.92 3.90
N GLY A 69 -5.02 19.30 2.63
CA GLY A 69 -4.03 20.29 2.21
C GLY A 69 -2.57 19.85 2.38
N ARG A 70 -2.30 18.56 2.60
CA ARG A 70 -0.94 18.02 2.85
C ARG A 70 -0.75 16.64 2.21
N MET A 71 0.47 16.09 2.28
CA MET A 71 0.78 14.72 1.81
C MET A 71 0.43 13.67 2.89
N PRO A 72 0.04 12.44 2.53
CA PRO A 72 -0.06 11.35 3.49
C PRO A 72 1.28 11.06 4.17
N ASP A 73 1.28 11.00 5.50
CA ASP A 73 2.49 10.75 6.29
C ASP A 73 3.01 9.31 6.13
N ASP A 74 2.15 8.37 5.76
CA ASP A 74 2.39 6.93 5.68
C ASP A 74 2.57 6.43 4.25
N LEU A 75 2.68 7.33 3.25
CA LEU A 75 2.80 6.97 1.82
C LEU A 75 3.89 5.93 1.54
N HIS A 76 5.02 6.02 2.26
CA HIS A 76 6.16 5.11 2.17
C HIS A 76 5.84 3.65 2.50
N ARG A 77 4.74 3.38 3.21
CA ARG A 77 4.29 2.02 3.51
C ARG A 77 3.57 1.36 2.34
N PHE A 78 3.15 2.13 1.32
CA PHE A 78 2.30 1.65 0.24
C PHE A 78 3.00 1.59 -1.13
N VAL A 79 4.25 2.04 -1.21
CA VAL A 79 5.09 1.94 -2.40
C VAL A 79 5.99 0.72 -2.23
N ARG A 80 5.93 -0.26 -3.13
CA ARG A 80 6.79 -1.46 -3.07
C ARG A 80 8.02 -1.30 -3.96
N THR A 81 7.84 -0.71 -5.14
CA THR A 81 8.90 -0.51 -6.12
C THR A 81 8.82 0.89 -6.72
N ARG A 82 9.90 1.37 -7.36
CA ARG A 82 9.87 2.62 -8.15
C ARG A 82 8.79 2.63 -9.25
N ALA A 83 8.34 1.47 -9.71
CA ALA A 83 7.29 1.35 -10.73
C ALA A 83 5.88 1.58 -10.17
N ASP A 84 5.70 1.53 -8.85
CA ASP A 84 4.42 1.89 -8.21
C ASP A 84 4.22 3.42 -8.17
N LEU A 85 5.27 4.23 -8.32
CA LEU A 85 5.16 5.68 -8.24
C LEU A 85 4.40 6.25 -9.46
N PRO A 86 3.44 7.19 -9.26
CA PRO A 86 2.84 7.94 -10.34
C PRO A 86 3.91 8.69 -11.15
N VAL A 87 3.94 8.48 -12.48
CA VAL A 87 5.01 8.99 -13.36
C VAL A 87 5.24 10.50 -13.20
N MET A 88 4.15 11.28 -13.13
CA MET A 88 4.21 12.73 -13.03
C MET A 88 4.69 13.25 -11.66
N GLN A 89 4.64 12.42 -10.62
CA GLN A 89 4.99 12.81 -9.24
C GLN A 89 6.27 12.11 -8.75
N LYS A 90 6.90 11.28 -9.60
CA LYS A 90 8.01 10.42 -9.20
C LYS A 90 9.19 11.18 -8.60
N ASP A 91 9.56 12.31 -9.20
CA ASP A 91 10.70 13.14 -8.76
C ASP A 91 10.41 13.86 -7.43
N GLU A 92 9.14 14.14 -7.13
CA GLU A 92 8.71 14.69 -5.84
C GLU A 92 8.68 13.60 -4.76
N LEU A 93 8.12 12.43 -5.10
CA LEU A 93 7.81 11.38 -4.12
C LEU A 93 9.05 10.58 -3.72
N LEU A 94 9.94 10.26 -4.66
CA LEU A 94 11.08 9.38 -4.37
C LEU A 94 12.00 9.91 -3.24
N PRO A 95 12.38 11.20 -3.22
CA PRO A 95 13.16 11.75 -2.09
C PRO A 95 12.43 11.67 -0.74
N LEU A 96 11.10 11.86 -0.73
CA LEU A 96 10.29 11.74 0.50
C LEU A 96 10.28 10.31 1.03
N LEU A 97 10.26 9.33 0.14
CA LEU A 97 10.36 7.92 0.48
C LEU A 97 11.73 7.58 1.07
N GLU A 98 12.80 7.99 0.39
CA GLU A 98 14.18 7.73 0.82
C GLU A 98 14.47 8.38 2.17
N ALA A 99 13.96 9.59 2.43
CA ALA A 99 14.07 10.26 3.73
C ALA A 99 13.34 9.51 4.87
N ARG A 100 12.41 8.60 4.55
CA ARG A 100 11.70 7.73 5.49
C ARG A 100 12.30 6.32 5.58
N GLY A 101 13.48 6.09 4.99
CA GLY A 101 14.15 4.79 4.99
C GLY A 101 13.42 3.74 4.15
N TRP A 102 12.66 4.17 3.14
CA TRP A 102 11.98 3.27 2.23
C TRP A 102 12.98 2.38 1.47
N VAL A 103 12.63 1.10 1.33
CA VAL A 103 13.39 0.10 0.57
C VAL A 103 12.46 -0.65 -0.37
N GLU A 104 12.98 -1.03 -1.53
CA GLU A 104 12.21 -1.81 -2.49
C GLU A 104 11.87 -3.20 -1.96
N ARG A 105 10.66 -3.65 -2.28
CA ARG A 105 10.12 -4.96 -1.91
C ARG A 105 9.47 -5.61 -3.13
N PRO A 106 9.57 -6.94 -3.27
CA PRO A 106 8.92 -7.65 -4.37
C PRO A 106 7.39 -7.54 -4.27
N ILE A 107 6.70 -7.72 -5.40
CA ILE A 107 5.25 -7.85 -5.42
C ILE A 107 4.90 -9.31 -5.13
N PRO A 108 4.22 -9.60 -4.01
CA PRO A 108 3.94 -10.98 -3.61
C PRO A 108 2.74 -11.59 -4.33
N ASP A 109 2.66 -12.92 -4.31
CA ASP A 109 1.43 -13.70 -4.50
C ASP A 109 0.96 -14.25 -3.13
N PRO A 110 0.35 -13.40 -2.28
CA PRO A 110 0.14 -13.70 -0.87
C PRO A 110 -1.00 -14.67 -0.63
N THR A 111 -0.84 -15.54 0.37
CA THR A 111 -1.90 -16.41 0.88
C THR A 111 -1.89 -16.47 2.40
N LEU A 112 -3.10 -16.48 2.99
CA LEU A 112 -3.33 -16.81 4.40
C LEU A 112 -3.71 -18.28 4.59
N LEU A 113 -3.90 -19.02 3.49
CA LEU A 113 -4.26 -20.43 3.54
C LEU A 113 -3.02 -21.29 3.85
N PRO A 114 -3.19 -22.34 4.66
CA PRO A 114 -2.11 -23.26 4.97
C PRO A 114 -1.81 -24.16 3.77
N GLU A 115 -0.69 -24.89 3.81
CA GLU A 115 -0.19 -25.67 2.67
C GLU A 115 -1.15 -26.77 2.23
N GLU A 116 -1.83 -27.38 3.20
CA GLU A 116 -2.76 -28.49 3.01
C GLU A 116 -4.03 -28.07 2.25
N ALA A 117 -4.27 -26.76 2.08
CA ALA A 117 -5.39 -26.25 1.29
C ALA A 117 -5.16 -26.37 -0.23
N PHE A 118 -3.94 -26.72 -0.66
CA PHE A 118 -3.56 -26.79 -2.08
C PHE A 118 -3.11 -28.18 -2.54
N SER A 119 -3.14 -29.18 -1.64
CA SER A 119 -2.85 -30.60 -1.90
C SER A 119 -4.08 -31.37 -2.37
#